data_AF-A0A8C9BSK2-F1
#
_entry.id   AF-A0A8C9BSK2-F1
#
_cell.length_a   1.000
_cell.length_b   1.000
_cell.length_c   1.000
_cell.angle_alpha   90.00
_cell.angle_beta   90.00
_cell.angle_gamma   90.00
#
_symmetry.space_group_name_H-M   'P 1'
#
loop_
_entity.id
_entity.type
_entity.pdbx_description
1 polymer ?
#
loop_
_entity_poly.entity_id
_entity_poly.type
_entity_poly.pdbx_seq_one_letter_code
_entity_poly.pdbx_strand_id
1 'polypeptide(L)'
;MEELEQGLLMQPWAWLQLAENSLLAKAYISKQGYALLVSDLQQVWHEQVDTSVISQRAKELNKRLTAPPAAFLCHLDDLLCPLLKDTACPGKATFSCDRVAEVLILRVRSELSGLPFYWNFHCILASPSLVSQHLIRPLMGMSLALQCQVRDLATLLRMKDLEIQDYQESGATLSRDRLKTEPFEENSFLEQFMVEKLPEACSVGDGKPFVTNLQSLYMAVTRQEIQVGQKLRGTEDPQTSSSASSQGTDSQLLNQPEEPASSAPSLPVPEKEPTVTSGPMQRPQLLKVKRKKLRGLFS
;
A
#
# COMPACT_ATOMS: atom_id res chain seq x y z
N MET A 1 18.59 6.85 -12.26
CA MET A 1 18.46 7.31 -10.86
C MET A 1 16.99 7.30 -10.43
N GLU A 2 16.06 7.92 -11.18
CA GLU A 2 14.62 7.85 -10.90
C GLU A 2 14.04 6.42 -10.86
N GLU A 3 14.55 5.52 -11.71
CA GLU A 3 14.14 4.09 -11.71
C GLU A 3 14.40 3.39 -10.37
N LEU A 4 15.48 3.75 -9.66
CA LEU A 4 15.81 3.16 -8.36
C LEU A 4 14.81 3.59 -7.29
N GLU A 5 14.44 4.88 -7.28
CA GLU A 5 13.45 5.43 -6.35
C GLU A 5 12.04 4.89 -6.61
N GLN A 6 11.65 4.77 -7.89
CA GLN A 6 10.38 4.12 -8.26
C GLN A 6 10.37 2.64 -7.88
N GLY A 7 11.49 1.92 -8.08
CA GLY A 7 11.64 0.54 -7.65
C GLY A 7 11.54 0.38 -6.13
N LEU A 8 12.12 1.32 -5.38
CA LEU A 8 12.09 1.37 -3.90
C LEU A 8 10.69 1.66 -3.33
N LEU A 9 9.90 2.50 -4.00
CA LEU A 9 8.49 2.73 -3.64
C LEU A 9 7.67 1.43 -3.68
N MET A 10 8.05 0.53 -4.58
CA MET A 10 7.40 -0.77 -4.81
C MET A 10 7.95 -1.90 -3.94
N GLN A 11 8.78 -1.59 -2.94
CA GLN A 11 9.27 -2.57 -1.97
C GLN A 11 8.50 -2.51 -0.66
N PRO A 12 8.19 -3.66 -0.04
CA PRO A 12 7.64 -3.70 1.29
C PRO A 12 8.70 -3.26 2.30
N TRP A 13 8.25 -2.82 3.48
CA TRP A 13 9.12 -2.69 4.64
C TRP A 13 9.38 -4.07 5.23
N ALA A 14 10.62 -4.27 5.64
CA ALA A 14 11.05 -5.43 6.40
C ALA A 14 11.63 -5.00 7.74
N TRP A 15 11.67 -5.96 8.67
CA TRP A 15 12.19 -5.76 10.00
C TRP A 15 13.55 -6.43 10.12
N LEU A 16 14.56 -5.67 10.53
CA LEU A 16 15.94 -6.10 10.67
C LEU A 16 16.33 -6.08 12.16
N GLN A 17 16.59 -7.27 12.71
CA GLN A 17 17.18 -7.41 14.04
C GLN A 17 18.68 -7.12 13.98
N LEU A 18 19.14 -6.18 14.81
CA LEU A 18 20.55 -5.92 15.08
C LEU A 18 20.89 -6.37 16.50
N ALA A 19 22.16 -6.33 16.88
CA ALA A 19 22.60 -6.79 18.20
C ALA A 19 21.98 -6.00 19.37
N GLU A 20 21.82 -4.69 19.21
CA GLU A 20 21.38 -3.79 20.29
C GLU A 20 20.03 -3.11 20.00
N ASN A 21 19.58 -3.13 18.75
CA ASN A 21 18.42 -2.41 18.27
C ASN A 21 17.74 -3.16 17.11
N SER A 22 16.63 -2.59 16.63
CA SER A 22 15.90 -3.07 15.46
C SER A 22 15.64 -1.91 14.52
N LEU A 23 15.62 -2.19 13.23
CA LEU A 23 15.34 -1.20 12.19
C LEU A 23 14.27 -1.73 11.24
N LEU A 24 13.46 -0.82 10.73
CA LEU A 24 12.70 -1.06 9.51
C LEU A 24 13.55 -0.68 8.31
N ALA A 25 13.61 -1.54 7.31
CA ALA A 25 14.37 -1.28 6.10
C ALA A 25 13.64 -1.76 4.86
N LYS A 26 13.87 -1.07 3.75
CA LYS A 26 13.53 -1.57 2.42
C LYS A 26 14.60 -1.15 1.44
N ALA A 27 14.90 -2.03 0.49
CA ALA A 27 15.96 -1.82 -0.48
C ALA A 27 15.50 -2.25 -1.85
N TYR A 28 15.93 -1.52 -2.87
CA TYR A 28 15.78 -1.91 -4.26
C TYR A 28 17.14 -1.89 -4.95
N ILE A 29 17.51 -3.01 -5.54
CA ILE A 29 18.80 -3.21 -6.18
C ILE A 29 18.57 -3.47 -7.66
N SER A 30 19.33 -2.78 -8.51
CA SER A 30 19.31 -2.95 -9.96
C SER A 30 20.73 -3.04 -10.50
N LYS A 31 20.87 -3.21 -11.83
CA LYS A 31 22.18 -3.20 -12.49
C LYS A 31 22.90 -1.84 -12.41
N GLN A 32 22.15 -0.76 -12.18
CA GLN A 32 22.69 0.60 -12.14
C GLN A 32 23.15 1.02 -10.74
N GLY A 33 22.77 0.28 -9.70
CA GLY A 33 23.01 0.66 -8.31
C GLY A 33 21.91 0.18 -7.38
N TYR A 34 21.78 0.83 -6.22
CA TYR A 34 20.69 0.56 -5.29
C TYR A 34 20.13 1.84 -4.67
N ALA A 35 18.91 1.74 -4.16
CA ALA A 35 18.34 2.68 -3.22
C ALA A 35 17.90 1.92 -1.96
N LEU A 36 18.21 2.49 -0.80
CA LEU A 36 17.95 1.92 0.52
C LEU A 36 17.26 2.98 1.39
N LEU A 37 16.21 2.58 2.09
CA LEU A 37 15.55 3.37 3.10
C LEU A 37 15.53 2.61 4.42
N VAL A 38 15.88 3.29 5.51
CA VAL A 38 16.00 2.72 6.85
C VAL A 38 15.30 3.63 7.86
N SER A 39 14.65 3.06 8.87
CA SER A 39 14.00 3.82 9.95
C SER A 39 14.10 3.07 11.28
N ASP A 40 14.32 3.81 12.35
CA ASP A 40 14.21 3.35 13.74
C ASP A 40 12.87 3.77 14.38
N LEU A 41 11.88 4.13 13.55
CA LEU A 41 10.59 4.74 13.92
C LEU A 41 10.67 6.16 14.50
N GLN A 42 11.87 6.73 14.68
CA GLN A 42 12.07 8.12 15.10
C GLN A 42 12.54 8.98 13.94
N GLN A 43 13.46 8.46 13.15
CA GLN A 43 14.01 9.10 11.96
C GLN A 43 14.00 8.14 10.79
N VAL A 44 14.25 8.70 9.60
CA VAL A 44 14.33 7.96 8.36
C VAL A 44 15.62 8.37 7.68
N TRP A 45 16.41 7.38 7.28
CA TRP A 45 17.64 7.57 6.52
C TRP A 45 17.52 6.94 5.14
N HIS A 46 18.20 7.54 4.19
CA HIS A 46 18.22 7.16 2.79
C HIS A 46 19.66 7.07 2.29
N GLU A 47 19.93 6.07 1.47
CA GLU A 47 21.13 6.00 0.66
C GLU A 47 20.77 5.60 -0.75
N GLN A 48 21.31 6.33 -1.72
CA GLN A 48 21.27 5.96 -3.13
C GLN A 48 22.69 5.97 -3.68
N VAL A 49 23.07 4.88 -4.34
CA VAL A 49 24.41 4.74 -4.93
C VAL A 49 24.33 4.22 -6.35
N ASP A 50 25.30 4.60 -7.17
CA ASP A 50 25.50 4.08 -8.52
C ASP A 50 26.69 3.09 -8.57
N THR A 51 26.92 2.52 -9.76
CA THR A 51 28.02 1.57 -9.98
C THR A 51 29.42 2.15 -9.74
N SER A 52 29.60 3.47 -9.85
CA SER A 52 30.89 4.13 -9.64
C SER A 52 31.25 4.16 -8.16
N VAL A 53 30.30 4.58 -7.32
CA VAL A 53 30.40 4.57 -5.86
C VAL A 53 30.58 3.14 -5.38
N ILE A 54 29.87 2.18 -6.00
CA ILE A 54 30.01 0.77 -5.64
C ILE A 54 31.40 0.25 -5.91
N SER A 55 31.95 0.53 -7.10
CA SER A 55 33.31 0.11 -7.47
C SER A 55 34.36 0.68 -6.50
N GLN A 56 34.24 1.96 -6.16
CA GLN A 56 35.16 2.62 -5.23
C GLN A 56 35.06 2.01 -3.82
N ARG A 57 33.85 1.94 -3.26
CA ARG A 57 33.62 1.44 -1.91
C ARG A 57 33.98 -0.04 -1.78
N ALA A 58 33.68 -0.84 -2.78
CA ALA A 58 34.04 -2.26 -2.81
C ALA A 58 35.57 -2.45 -2.78
N LYS A 59 36.32 -1.67 -3.56
CA LYS A 59 37.80 -1.71 -3.57
C LYS A 59 38.40 -1.30 -2.23
N GLU A 60 37.81 -0.31 -1.56
CA GLU A 60 38.25 0.17 -0.27
C GLU A 60 38.04 -0.88 0.84
N LEU A 61 36.82 -1.43 0.91
CA LEU A 61 36.42 -2.37 1.96
C LEU A 61 36.93 -3.80 1.73
N ASN A 62 37.07 -4.22 0.46
CA ASN A 62 37.40 -5.58 0.08
C ASN A 62 38.67 -5.60 -0.80
N LYS A 63 39.81 -5.17 -0.24
CA LYS A 63 41.11 -5.02 -0.95
C LYS A 63 41.60 -6.27 -1.70
N ARG A 64 41.12 -7.47 -1.32
CA ARG A 64 41.51 -8.76 -1.92
C ARG A 64 40.48 -9.29 -2.93
N LEU A 65 39.35 -8.60 -3.10
CA LEU A 65 38.23 -9.07 -3.92
C LEU A 65 38.16 -8.25 -5.20
N THR A 66 38.43 -8.90 -6.33
CA THR A 66 38.34 -8.30 -7.66
C THR A 66 37.10 -8.84 -8.36
N ALA A 67 36.04 -8.05 -8.39
CA ALA A 67 34.80 -8.40 -9.08
C ALA A 67 34.18 -7.16 -9.75
N PRO A 68 33.40 -7.33 -10.84
CA PRO A 68 32.67 -6.22 -11.43
C PRO A 68 31.56 -5.72 -10.48
N PRO A 69 31.17 -4.43 -10.53
CA PRO A 69 30.11 -3.87 -9.67
C PRO A 69 28.80 -4.66 -9.73
N ALA A 70 28.45 -5.23 -10.89
CA ALA A 70 27.27 -6.07 -11.04
C ALA A 70 27.31 -7.32 -10.15
N ALA A 71 28.46 -7.96 -9.97
CA ALA A 71 28.58 -9.13 -9.10
C ALA A 71 28.45 -8.75 -7.61
N PHE A 72 28.99 -7.58 -7.23
CA PHE A 72 28.78 -7.04 -5.89
C PHE A 72 27.31 -6.70 -5.63
N LEU A 73 26.63 -6.10 -6.60
CA LEU A 73 25.20 -5.81 -6.53
C LEU A 73 24.36 -7.08 -6.39
N CYS A 74 24.65 -8.11 -7.18
CA CYS A 74 23.98 -9.40 -7.04
C CYS A 74 24.20 -10.00 -5.65
N HIS A 75 25.43 -9.97 -5.12
CA HIS A 75 25.71 -10.47 -3.77
C HIS A 75 24.98 -9.66 -2.70
N LEU A 76 24.92 -8.33 -2.82
CA LEU A 76 24.14 -7.49 -1.90
C LEU A 76 22.64 -7.82 -1.96
N ASP A 77 22.11 -8.13 -3.14
CA ASP A 77 20.73 -8.59 -3.30
C ASP A 77 20.52 -9.94 -2.64
N ASP A 78 21.43 -10.90 -2.84
CA ASP A 78 21.38 -12.21 -2.18
C ASP A 78 21.49 -12.11 -0.65
N LEU A 79 22.16 -11.08 -0.12
CA LEU A 79 22.22 -10.81 1.32
C LEU A 79 20.96 -10.14 1.84
N LEU A 80 20.43 -9.14 1.14
CA LEU A 80 19.29 -8.34 1.59
C LEU A 80 17.96 -9.01 1.32
N CYS A 81 17.75 -9.66 0.17
CA CYS A 81 16.48 -10.30 -0.19
C CYS A 81 15.96 -11.28 0.87
N PRO A 82 16.78 -12.20 1.43
CA PRO A 82 16.32 -13.14 2.47
C PRO A 82 15.91 -12.42 3.76
N LEU A 83 16.64 -11.37 4.14
CA LEU A 83 16.33 -10.54 5.31
C LEU A 83 15.04 -9.76 5.12
N LEU A 84 14.83 -9.24 3.91
CA LEU A 84 13.66 -8.43 3.58
C LEU A 84 12.38 -9.28 3.42
N LYS A 85 12.51 -10.59 3.17
CA LYS A 85 11.39 -11.51 2.94
C LYS A 85 11.06 -12.40 4.13
N ASP A 86 11.64 -12.13 5.30
CA ASP A 86 11.45 -12.90 6.55
C ASP A 86 11.68 -14.41 6.37
N THR A 87 12.51 -14.78 5.40
CA THR A 87 13.02 -16.14 5.28
C THR A 87 14.23 -16.23 6.19
N ALA A 88 14.14 -17.04 7.26
CA ALA A 88 15.21 -17.29 8.24
C ALA A 88 16.58 -17.15 7.56
N CYS A 89 17.27 -16.05 7.87
CA CYS A 89 18.48 -15.69 7.16
C CYS A 89 19.48 -16.84 7.34
N PRO A 90 20.01 -17.44 6.27
CA PRO A 90 20.93 -18.56 6.41
C PRO A 90 22.28 -18.04 6.92
N GLY A 91 22.40 -17.84 8.23
CA GLY A 91 23.58 -17.87 9.10
C GLY A 91 24.88 -17.17 8.69
N LYS A 92 24.95 -16.43 7.58
CA LYS A 92 26.22 -15.96 6.98
C LYS A 92 26.44 -14.46 7.06
N ALA A 93 25.41 -13.67 7.34
CA ALA A 93 25.51 -12.21 7.38
C ALA A 93 25.27 -11.69 8.81
N THR A 94 26.17 -10.85 9.29
CA THR A 94 26.04 -10.12 10.56
C THR A 94 25.87 -8.64 10.26
N PHE A 95 24.86 -8.02 10.87
CA PHE A 95 24.57 -6.61 10.74
C PHE A 95 24.91 -5.88 12.03
N SER A 96 25.54 -4.72 11.89
CA SER A 96 25.73 -3.75 12.97
C SER A 96 25.41 -2.36 12.47
N CYS A 97 25.08 -1.45 13.38
CA CYS A 97 24.69 -0.10 13.05
C CYS A 97 25.44 0.88 13.94
N ASP A 98 26.11 1.84 13.31
CA ASP A 98 26.72 2.98 13.99
C ASP A 98 25.96 4.25 13.61
N ARG A 99 25.63 5.06 14.61
CA ARG A 99 25.10 6.40 14.37
C ARG A 99 26.20 7.43 14.60
N VAL A 100 26.50 8.21 13.58
CA VAL A 100 27.51 9.28 13.61
C VAL A 100 26.83 10.58 13.21
N ALA A 101 26.51 11.41 14.21
CA ALA A 101 25.71 12.63 14.02
C ALA A 101 24.39 12.35 13.28
N GLU A 102 24.17 12.99 12.14
CA GLU A 102 22.97 12.83 11.29
C GLU A 102 23.07 11.69 10.26
N VAL A 103 24.15 10.91 10.31
CA VAL A 103 24.41 9.80 9.39
C VAL A 103 24.26 8.47 10.12
N LEU A 104 23.56 7.54 9.48
CA LEU A 104 23.43 6.16 9.90
C LEU A 104 24.33 5.28 9.02
N ILE A 105 25.28 4.59 9.64
CA ILE A 105 26.16 3.65 8.95
C ILE A 105 25.70 2.23 9.29
N LEU A 106 25.02 1.58 8.34
CA LEU A 106 24.64 0.17 8.47
C LEU A 106 25.75 -0.70 7.88
N ARG A 107 26.39 -1.52 8.71
CA ARG A 107 27.48 -2.40 8.30
C ARG A 107 26.95 -3.82 8.13
N VAL A 108 27.35 -4.46 7.04
CA VAL A 108 27.15 -5.88 6.83
C VAL A 108 28.49 -6.56 6.67
N ARG A 109 28.67 -7.63 7.44
CA ARG A 109 29.78 -8.56 7.30
C ARG A 109 29.20 -9.89 6.88
N SER A 110 29.68 -10.44 5.77
CA SER A 110 29.29 -11.77 5.32
C SER A 110 30.47 -12.53 4.72
N GLU A 111 30.18 -13.66 4.09
CA GLU A 111 31.15 -14.46 3.36
C GLU A 111 30.69 -14.59 1.90
N LEU A 112 31.62 -14.35 0.96
CA LEU A 112 31.43 -14.55 -0.46
C LEU A 112 32.46 -15.59 -0.93
N SER A 113 32.00 -16.80 -1.25
CA SER A 113 32.84 -17.91 -1.75
C SER A 113 34.05 -18.23 -0.85
N GLY A 114 33.86 -18.33 0.48
CA GLY A 114 34.96 -18.59 1.43
C GLY A 114 35.75 -17.35 1.84
N LEU A 115 35.52 -16.19 1.23
CA LEU A 115 36.22 -14.96 1.54
C LEU A 115 35.36 -14.00 2.38
N PRO A 116 35.93 -13.33 3.40
CA PRO A 116 35.22 -12.28 4.11
C PRO A 116 34.80 -11.15 3.18
N PHE A 117 33.52 -10.80 3.24
CA PHE A 117 32.91 -9.71 2.51
C PHE A 117 32.42 -8.64 3.49
N TYR A 118 32.74 -7.37 3.19
CA TYR A 118 32.36 -6.22 4.00
C TYR A 118 31.68 -5.18 3.14
N TRP A 119 30.58 -4.64 3.66
CA TRP A 119 29.89 -3.50 3.05
C TRP A 119 29.34 -2.56 4.12
N ASN A 120 29.42 -1.26 3.84
CA ASN A 120 28.88 -0.22 4.70
C ASN A 120 27.89 0.62 3.87
N PHE A 121 26.64 0.70 4.31
CA PHE A 121 25.64 1.62 3.78
C PHE A 121 25.75 2.94 4.55
N HIS A 122 25.97 4.04 3.84
CA HIS A 122 26.14 5.37 4.42
C HIS A 122 24.85 6.16 4.18
N CYS A 123 23.91 6.06 5.11
CA CYS A 123 22.59 6.62 4.96
C CYS A 123 22.54 8.01 5.60
N ILE A 124 22.10 9.00 4.83
CA ILE A 124 21.85 10.37 5.31
C ILE A 124 20.37 10.52 5.67
N LEU A 125 20.00 11.57 6.42
CA LEU A 125 18.59 11.85 6.67
C LEU A 125 17.78 11.92 5.37
N ALA A 126 16.68 11.18 5.33
CA ALA A 126 15.79 11.15 4.18
C ALA A 126 15.09 12.51 4.01
N SER A 127 14.92 12.93 2.76
CA SER A 127 14.19 14.17 2.48
C SER A 127 12.73 14.07 2.93
N PRO A 128 12.08 15.20 3.30
CA PRO A 128 10.66 15.19 3.67
C PRO A 128 9.74 14.60 2.57
N SER A 129 10.13 14.76 1.30
CA SER A 129 9.42 14.15 0.16
C SER A 129 9.44 12.62 0.22
N LEU A 130 10.61 12.03 0.48
CA LEU A 130 10.75 10.56 0.62
C LEU A 130 9.96 10.05 1.83
N VAL A 131 10.04 10.73 2.97
CA VAL A 131 9.24 10.38 4.16
C VAL A 131 7.74 10.42 3.84
N SER A 132 7.29 11.45 3.13
CA SER A 132 5.89 11.59 2.71
C SER A 132 5.45 10.44 1.80
N GLN A 133 6.24 10.13 0.78
CA GLN A 133 5.90 9.11 -0.23
C GLN A 133 6.01 7.68 0.31
N HIS A 134 6.94 7.40 1.22
CA HIS A 134 7.19 6.04 1.71
C HIS A 134 6.47 5.69 3.01
N LEU A 135 6.08 6.68 3.82
CA LEU A 135 5.43 6.46 5.11
C LEU A 135 4.11 7.21 5.22
N ILE A 136 4.11 8.54 5.16
CA ILE A 136 2.94 9.33 5.57
C ILE A 136 1.72 9.06 4.67
N ARG A 137 1.86 9.19 3.35
CA ARG A 137 0.73 8.99 2.42
C ARG A 137 0.25 7.54 2.40
N PRO A 138 1.13 6.53 2.31
CA PRO A 138 0.68 5.14 2.36
C PRO A 138 -0.01 4.77 3.66
N LEU A 139 0.52 5.17 4.83
CA LEU A 139 -0.10 4.86 6.13
C LEU A 139 -1.47 5.53 6.30
N MET A 140 -1.61 6.75 5.78
CA MET A 140 -2.90 7.45 5.75
C MET A 140 -3.90 6.74 4.82
N GLY A 141 -3.46 6.35 3.63
CA GLY A 141 -4.28 5.56 2.70
C GLY A 141 -4.69 4.20 3.27
N MET A 142 -3.79 3.52 3.97
CA MET A 142 -4.08 2.27 4.68
C MET A 142 -5.13 2.46 5.77
N SER A 143 -5.01 3.52 6.57
CA SER A 143 -5.98 3.84 7.63
C SER A 143 -7.38 4.06 7.05
N LEU A 144 -7.48 4.80 5.93
CA LEU A 144 -8.74 5.01 5.22
C LEU A 144 -9.32 3.69 4.66
N ALA A 145 -8.46 2.86 4.07
CA ALA A 145 -8.88 1.57 3.51
C ALA A 145 -9.39 0.61 4.61
N LEU A 146 -8.69 0.53 5.75
CA LEU A 146 -9.10 -0.27 6.90
C LEU A 146 -10.40 0.24 7.50
N GLN A 147 -10.59 1.57 7.58
CA GLN A 147 -11.86 2.15 8.04
C GLN A 147 -13.04 1.76 7.13
N CYS A 148 -12.83 1.74 5.81
CA CYS A 148 -13.83 1.24 4.86
C CYS A 148 -14.13 -0.25 5.12
N GLN A 149 -13.12 -1.09 5.36
CA GLN A 149 -13.33 -2.50 5.68
C GLN A 149 -14.16 -2.68 6.96
N VAL A 150 -13.90 -1.90 8.01
CA VAL A 150 -14.68 -1.94 9.27
C VAL A 150 -16.16 -1.64 8.98
N ARG A 151 -16.46 -0.60 8.19
CA ARG A 151 -17.84 -0.24 7.82
C ARG A 151 -18.52 -1.32 6.98
N ASP A 152 -17.81 -1.90 6.02
CA ASP A 152 -18.35 -2.95 5.16
C ASP A 152 -18.65 -4.22 5.98
N LEU A 153 -17.77 -4.58 6.92
CA LEU A 153 -17.99 -5.69 7.87
C LEU A 153 -19.15 -5.40 8.83
N ALA A 154 -19.27 -4.18 9.36
CA ALA A 154 -20.42 -3.77 10.18
C ALA A 154 -21.75 -3.92 9.43
N THR A 155 -21.77 -3.55 8.14
CA THR A 155 -22.95 -3.73 7.27
C THR A 155 -23.27 -5.21 7.09
N LEU A 156 -22.24 -6.04 6.84
CA LEU A 156 -22.41 -7.49 6.68
C LEU A 156 -22.95 -8.15 7.96
N LEU A 157 -22.48 -7.72 9.14
CA LEU A 157 -22.97 -8.20 10.43
C LEU A 157 -24.46 -7.87 10.63
N ARG A 158 -24.87 -6.63 10.33
CA ARG A 158 -26.30 -6.25 10.39
C ARG A 158 -27.16 -7.07 9.42
N MET A 159 -26.66 -7.36 8.22
CA MET A 159 -27.38 -8.25 7.28
C MET A 159 -27.53 -9.67 7.84
N LYS A 160 -26.53 -10.17 8.59
CA LYS A 160 -26.59 -11.48 9.26
C LYS A 160 -27.57 -11.48 10.42
N ASP A 161 -27.67 -10.40 11.18
CA ASP A 161 -28.66 -10.27 12.25
C ASP A 161 -30.09 -10.28 11.71
N LEU A 162 -30.34 -9.61 10.57
CA LEU A 162 -31.65 -9.66 9.90
C LEU A 162 -31.99 -11.09 9.42
N GLU A 163 -31.01 -11.83 8.89
CA GLU A 163 -31.19 -13.23 8.51
C GLU A 163 -31.51 -14.12 9.74
N ILE A 164 -30.83 -13.90 10.86
CA ILE A 164 -31.09 -14.61 12.12
C ILE A 164 -32.49 -14.28 12.66
N GLN A 165 -32.90 -13.01 12.58
CA GLN A 165 -34.22 -12.57 13.00
C GLN A 165 -35.34 -13.23 12.16
N ASP A 166 -35.18 -13.29 10.83
CA ASP A 166 -36.14 -13.95 9.93
C ASP A 166 -36.33 -15.43 10.29
N TYR A 167 -35.26 -16.14 10.64
CA TYR A 167 -35.35 -17.51 11.13
C TYR A 167 -36.16 -17.62 12.43
N GLN A 168 -35.94 -16.71 13.38
CA GLN A 168 -36.66 -16.69 14.66
C GLN A 168 -38.15 -16.38 14.46
N GLU A 169 -38.46 -15.39 13.63
CA GLU A 169 -39.84 -15.00 13.29
C GLU A 169 -40.57 -16.11 12.52
N SER A 170 -39.85 -16.89 11.72
CA SER A 170 -40.37 -18.09 11.04
C SER A 170 -40.55 -19.30 11.96
N GLY A 171 -40.25 -19.18 13.25
CA GLY A 171 -40.41 -20.25 14.25
C GLY A 171 -39.25 -21.27 14.30
N ALA A 172 -38.12 -20.98 13.66
CA ALA A 172 -36.93 -21.82 13.80
C ALA A 172 -36.36 -21.69 15.22
N THR A 173 -36.00 -22.83 15.82
CA THR A 173 -35.38 -22.88 17.15
C THR A 173 -33.94 -23.36 17.05
N LEU A 174 -33.07 -22.78 17.86
CA LEU A 174 -31.67 -23.20 17.95
C LEU A 174 -31.59 -24.56 18.62
N SER A 175 -30.82 -25.48 18.02
CA SER A 175 -30.52 -26.78 18.64
C SER A 175 -29.48 -26.68 19.76
N ARG A 176 -28.70 -25.59 19.78
CA ARG A 176 -27.61 -25.34 20.73
C ARG A 176 -27.62 -23.87 21.13
N ASP A 177 -28.16 -23.56 22.30
CA ASP A 177 -28.34 -22.17 22.76
C ASP A 177 -27.04 -21.37 22.86
N ARG A 178 -25.91 -22.02 23.16
CA ARG A 178 -24.58 -21.38 23.21
C ARG A 178 -24.08 -20.79 21.88
N LEU A 179 -24.75 -21.09 20.76
CA LEU A 179 -24.43 -20.52 19.45
C LEU A 179 -25.16 -19.19 19.20
N LYS A 180 -26.11 -18.82 20.06
CA LYS A 180 -26.80 -17.55 19.98
C LYS A 180 -25.78 -16.42 20.22
N THR A 181 -25.72 -15.49 19.28
CA THR A 181 -24.95 -14.24 19.40
C THR A 181 -25.90 -13.11 19.76
N GLU A 182 -25.38 -12.10 20.47
CA GLU A 182 -26.10 -10.84 20.64
C GLU A 182 -26.13 -10.07 19.30
N PRO A 183 -27.20 -9.32 18.99
CA PRO A 183 -27.26 -8.47 17.80
C PRO A 183 -26.10 -7.47 17.78
N PHE A 184 -25.49 -7.28 16.62
CA PHE A 184 -24.34 -6.40 16.48
C PHE A 184 -24.76 -4.92 16.52
N GLU A 185 -24.18 -4.16 17.45
CA GLU A 185 -24.34 -2.71 17.56
C GLU A 185 -22.97 -2.03 17.47
N GLU A 186 -22.84 -1.11 16.51
CA GLU A 186 -21.54 -0.57 16.10
C GLU A 186 -20.95 0.37 17.16
N ASN A 187 -21.76 1.21 17.80
CA ASN A 187 -21.25 2.19 18.76
C ASN A 187 -20.72 1.50 20.02
N SER A 188 -21.47 0.54 20.56
CA SER A 188 -21.08 -0.29 21.70
C SER A 188 -19.82 -1.09 21.39
N PHE A 189 -19.69 -1.65 20.18
CA PHE A 189 -18.46 -2.35 19.78
C PHE A 189 -17.25 -1.39 19.76
N LEU A 190 -17.41 -0.20 19.19
CA LEU A 190 -16.32 0.79 19.13
C LEU A 190 -15.95 1.30 20.53
N GLU A 191 -16.92 1.63 21.38
CA GLU A 191 -16.66 2.05 22.76
C GLU A 191 -15.90 0.98 23.54
N GLN A 192 -16.34 -0.29 23.45
CA GLN A 192 -15.64 -1.40 24.07
C GLN A 192 -14.22 -1.58 23.51
N PHE A 193 -14.05 -1.50 22.19
CA PHE A 193 -12.74 -1.61 21.56
C PHE A 193 -11.78 -0.51 22.03
N MET A 194 -12.26 0.73 22.12
CA MET A 194 -11.45 1.89 22.54
C MET A 194 -10.94 1.75 23.98
N VAL A 195 -11.73 1.13 24.86
CA VAL A 195 -11.36 0.93 26.27
C VAL A 195 -10.52 -0.34 26.47
N GLU A 196 -10.94 -1.45 25.89
CA GLU A 196 -10.37 -2.77 26.22
C GLU A 196 -9.22 -3.21 25.29
N LYS A 197 -9.24 -2.80 24.03
CA LYS A 197 -8.35 -3.36 22.99
C LYS A 197 -7.37 -2.36 22.42
N LEU A 198 -7.75 -1.08 22.33
CA LEU A 198 -6.93 -0.04 21.71
C LEU A 198 -5.50 0.05 22.28
N PRO A 199 -5.26 0.01 23.62
CA PRO A 199 -3.91 0.17 24.16
C PRO A 199 -2.90 -0.88 23.65
N GLU A 200 -3.34 -2.12 23.45
CA GLU A 200 -2.51 -3.19 22.90
C GLU A 200 -2.50 -3.15 21.37
N ALA A 201 -3.64 -2.87 20.74
CA ALA A 201 -3.80 -2.87 19.29
C ALA A 201 -3.03 -1.74 18.58
N CYS A 202 -2.83 -0.59 19.24
CA CYS A 202 -2.07 0.54 18.68
C CYS A 202 -0.58 0.54 19.06
N SER A 203 -0.13 -0.47 19.80
CA SER A 203 1.28 -0.58 20.19
C SER A 203 2.15 -0.89 18.98
N VAL A 204 2.91 0.12 18.51
CA VAL A 204 3.83 -0.02 17.38
C VAL A 204 5.06 -0.83 17.75
N GLY A 205 5.47 -0.80 19.03
CA GLY A 205 6.64 -1.49 19.54
C GLY A 205 7.90 -1.17 18.74
N ASP A 206 8.55 -2.21 18.23
CA ASP A 206 9.74 -2.17 17.38
C ASP A 206 9.44 -2.15 15.88
N GLY A 207 8.15 -1.99 15.51
CA GLY A 207 7.68 -1.98 14.12
C GLY A 207 7.47 -3.37 13.52
N LYS A 208 7.77 -4.46 14.24
CA LYS A 208 7.55 -5.82 13.75
C LYS A 208 6.08 -6.11 13.39
N PRO A 209 5.06 -5.71 14.20
CA PRO A 209 3.66 -5.96 13.85
C PRO A 209 3.24 -5.33 12.50
N PHE A 210 3.80 -4.17 12.17
CA PHE A 210 3.57 -3.51 10.88
C PHE A 210 4.15 -4.34 9.72
N VAL A 211 5.34 -4.90 9.89
CA VAL A 211 5.99 -5.76 8.88
C VAL A 211 5.28 -7.10 8.73
N THR A 212 4.82 -7.72 9.82
CA THR A 212 4.19 -9.04 9.73
C THR A 212 2.76 -8.97 9.20
N ASN A 213 2.00 -7.94 9.57
CA ASN A 213 0.54 -7.95 9.37
C ASN A 213 0.07 -7.02 8.24
N LEU A 214 0.82 -5.95 7.93
CA LEU A 214 0.29 -4.84 7.12
C LEU A 214 1.00 -4.63 5.77
N GLN A 215 2.07 -5.36 5.46
CA GLN A 215 2.84 -5.13 4.23
C GLN A 215 2.06 -5.41 2.95
N SER A 216 1.16 -6.40 2.95
CA SER A 216 0.29 -6.66 1.80
C SER A 216 -0.60 -5.46 1.47
N LEU A 217 -1.17 -4.81 2.50
CA LEU A 217 -1.99 -3.62 2.32
C LEU A 217 -1.14 -2.40 1.97
N TYR A 218 0.01 -2.22 2.64
CA TYR A 218 0.98 -1.17 2.30
C TYR A 218 1.34 -1.20 0.81
N MET A 219 1.71 -2.38 0.31
CA MET A 219 2.05 -2.60 -1.09
C MET A 219 0.90 -2.32 -2.06
N ALA A 220 -0.34 -2.65 -1.68
CA ALA A 220 -1.50 -2.35 -2.51
C ALA A 220 -1.76 -0.83 -2.59
N VAL A 221 -1.64 -0.12 -1.45
CA VAL A 221 -1.84 1.33 -1.39
C VAL A 221 -0.74 2.08 -2.15
N THR A 222 0.53 1.74 -1.96
CA THR A 222 1.64 2.40 -2.69
C THR A 222 1.52 2.22 -4.19
N ARG A 223 1.15 1.02 -4.67
CA ARG A 223 0.87 0.74 -6.08
C ARG A 223 -0.27 1.61 -6.63
N GLN A 224 -1.33 1.77 -5.86
CA GLN A 224 -2.47 2.59 -6.24
C GLN A 224 -2.08 4.07 -6.34
N GLU A 225 -1.32 4.60 -5.39
CA GLU A 225 -0.84 5.99 -5.41
C GLU A 225 0.03 6.28 -6.64
N ILE A 226 0.93 5.37 -6.99
CA ILE A 226 1.78 5.49 -8.18
C ILE A 226 0.92 5.49 -9.46
N GLN A 227 -0.03 4.57 -9.56
CA GLN A 227 -0.91 4.49 -10.72
C GLN A 227 -1.76 5.75 -10.90
N VAL A 228 -2.29 6.31 -9.81
CA VAL A 228 -3.06 7.57 -9.84
C VAL A 228 -2.16 8.73 -10.24
N GLY A 229 -0.95 8.83 -9.68
CA GLY A 229 0.02 9.86 -10.04
C GLY A 229 0.45 9.82 -11.51
N GLN A 230 0.62 8.62 -12.07
CA GLN A 230 0.94 8.43 -13.50
C GLN A 230 -0.23 8.81 -14.42
N LYS A 231 -1.47 8.46 -14.05
CA LYS A 231 -2.67 8.85 -14.82
C LYS A 231 -2.86 10.36 -14.88
N LEU A 232 -2.61 11.05 -13.76
CA LEU A 232 -2.69 12.50 -13.70
C LEU A 232 -1.64 13.16 -14.61
N ARG A 233 -0.38 12.68 -14.59
CA ARG A 233 0.67 13.18 -15.50
C ARG A 233 0.43 12.83 -16.97
N GLY A 234 -0.20 11.70 -17.26
CA GLY A 234 -0.50 11.26 -18.64
C GLY A 234 -1.75 11.91 -19.27
N THR A 235 -2.51 12.69 -18.49
CA THR A 235 -3.72 13.39 -18.99
C THR A 235 -3.42 14.85 -19.38
N GLU A 236 -2.23 15.38 -19.05
CA GLU A 236 -1.83 16.76 -19.37
C GLU A 236 -1.23 16.97 -20.78
N ASP A 237 -1.11 15.93 -21.61
CA ASP A 237 -0.81 16.08 -23.05
C ASP A 237 -1.50 14.96 -23.86
N PRO A 238 -2.44 15.31 -24.74
CA PRO A 238 -2.03 15.76 -26.08
C PRO A 238 -2.88 16.93 -26.61
N GLN A 239 -2.25 17.93 -27.22
CA GLN A 239 -2.67 18.58 -28.48
C GLN A 239 -1.71 19.73 -28.83
N THR A 240 -0.58 19.41 -29.43
CA THR A 240 0.01 20.30 -30.44
C THR A 240 0.67 19.43 -31.50
N SER A 241 0.18 19.57 -32.74
CA SER A 241 0.81 19.26 -34.04
C SER A 241 -0.04 18.34 -34.93
N SER A 242 -0.99 18.92 -35.66
CA SER A 242 -0.91 18.99 -37.14
C SER A 242 -2.08 19.74 -37.75
N SER A 243 -1.73 20.89 -38.33
CA SER A 243 -2.18 21.41 -39.63
C SER A 243 -3.69 21.47 -39.95
N ALA A 244 -4.24 22.68 -39.87
CA ALA A 244 -4.99 23.27 -40.98
C ALA A 244 -5.02 24.81 -40.82
N SER A 245 -4.16 25.48 -41.58
CA SER A 245 -4.21 26.92 -41.78
C SER A 245 -5.02 27.22 -43.05
N SER A 246 -6.08 28.00 -42.95
CA SER A 246 -6.54 28.88 -44.03
C SER A 246 -7.57 29.90 -43.55
N GLN A 247 -7.12 31.17 -43.57
CA GLN A 247 -7.85 32.40 -43.95
C GLN A 247 -9.04 32.90 -43.12
N GLY A 248 -8.95 34.18 -42.74
CA GLY A 248 -10.10 35.08 -42.89
C GLY A 248 -10.34 36.12 -41.80
N THR A 249 -9.50 37.16 -41.76
CA THR A 249 -9.91 38.59 -41.70
C THR A 249 -10.63 39.18 -40.47
N ASP A 250 -9.88 40.06 -39.79
CA ASP A 250 -10.18 41.38 -39.21
C ASP A 250 -11.27 41.67 -38.15
N SER A 251 -10.82 42.55 -37.25
CA SER A 251 -11.52 43.66 -36.54
C SER A 251 -11.84 43.37 -35.06
N GLN A 252 -11.02 43.82 -34.11
CA GLN A 252 -11.02 45.14 -33.44
C GLN A 252 -12.13 45.36 -32.40
N LEU A 253 -11.68 45.81 -31.20
CA LEU A 253 -12.38 46.65 -30.20
C LEU A 253 -13.42 45.93 -29.31
N LEU A 254 -13.63 46.23 -28.03
CA LEU A 254 -13.01 47.06 -26.98
C LEU A 254 -13.87 46.80 -25.71
N ASN A 255 -13.26 46.89 -24.52
CA ASN A 255 -13.86 47.17 -23.20
C ASN A 255 -14.64 46.08 -22.39
N GLN A 256 -14.13 45.89 -21.18
CA GLN A 256 -14.76 45.41 -19.94
C GLN A 256 -15.67 46.49 -19.29
N PRO A 257 -16.15 46.36 -18.04
CA PRO A 257 -16.85 45.26 -17.32
C PRO A 257 -18.18 45.76 -16.69
N GLU A 258 -19.03 44.89 -16.13
CA GLU A 258 -19.81 45.15 -14.88
C GLU A 258 -20.66 43.92 -14.44
N GLU A 259 -20.46 43.50 -13.19
CA GLU A 259 -21.33 42.64 -12.36
C GLU A 259 -22.36 43.53 -11.61
N PRO A 260 -23.27 43.04 -10.71
CA PRO A 260 -23.93 41.73 -10.55
C PRO A 260 -25.46 41.87 -10.28
N ALA A 261 -26.22 40.76 -10.25
CA ALA A 261 -27.29 40.52 -9.25
C ALA A 261 -28.02 39.17 -9.43
N SER A 262 -27.91 38.37 -8.36
CA SER A 262 -28.83 37.36 -7.80
C SER A 262 -30.23 37.20 -8.42
N SER A 263 -30.64 35.95 -8.69
CA SER A 263 -31.66 35.20 -7.92
C SER A 263 -32.10 33.90 -8.63
N ALA A 264 -32.13 32.79 -7.90
CA ALA A 264 -32.86 31.55 -8.20
C ALA A 264 -33.83 31.29 -7.01
N PRO A 265 -34.71 30.25 -6.99
CA PRO A 265 -35.18 29.32 -8.01
C PRO A 265 -36.73 29.21 -8.06
N SER A 266 -37.32 28.56 -9.08
CA SER A 266 -38.75 28.18 -9.04
C SER A 266 -39.08 26.90 -9.82
N LEU A 267 -39.61 25.93 -9.08
CA LEU A 267 -40.57 24.85 -9.44
C LEU A 267 -41.42 24.63 -8.17
N PRO A 268 -42.65 24.04 -8.17
CA PRO A 268 -43.19 23.01 -9.10
C PRO A 268 -44.72 23.12 -9.40
N VAL A 269 -45.40 21.96 -9.61
CA VAL A 269 -46.86 21.58 -9.61
C VAL A 269 -47.50 21.45 -11.05
N PRO A 270 -48.50 20.57 -11.33
CA PRO A 270 -48.36 19.16 -11.79
C PRO A 270 -49.47 18.72 -12.83
N GLU A 271 -49.67 17.40 -12.95
CA GLU A 271 -50.85 16.64 -13.50
C GLU A 271 -50.80 16.12 -14.95
N LYS A 272 -50.79 14.79 -15.13
CA LYS A 272 -51.98 13.92 -15.37
C LYS A 272 -51.59 12.49 -15.81
N GLU A 273 -52.18 11.49 -15.15
CA GLU A 273 -52.28 10.11 -15.66
C GLU A 273 -53.18 10.02 -16.90
N PRO A 274 -53.06 8.94 -17.69
CA PRO A 274 -54.19 8.00 -17.72
C PRO A 274 -53.80 6.51 -17.74
N THR A 275 -54.78 5.70 -17.34
CA THR A 275 -54.70 4.27 -17.03
C THR A 275 -55.17 3.36 -18.20
N VAL A 276 -54.56 2.15 -18.26
CA VAL A 276 -55.03 0.83 -18.79
C VAL A 276 -55.21 0.59 -20.30
N THR A 277 -54.43 -0.34 -20.88
CA THR A 277 -54.96 -1.60 -21.47
C THR A 277 -53.89 -2.71 -21.58
N SER A 278 -54.35 -3.95 -21.45
CA SER A 278 -53.71 -5.24 -21.21
C SER A 278 -53.12 -5.98 -22.44
N GLY A 279 -52.10 -6.83 -22.23
CA GLY A 279 -51.76 -7.97 -23.12
C GLY A 279 -50.36 -8.59 -22.90
N PRO A 280 -50.19 -9.93 -22.83
CA PRO A 280 -49.02 -10.59 -22.21
C PRO A 280 -47.95 -11.12 -23.20
N MET A 281 -46.70 -11.31 -22.72
CA MET A 281 -45.59 -12.17 -23.21
C MET A 281 -44.25 -11.43 -22.92
N GLN A 282 -43.11 -12.00 -22.51
CA GLN A 282 -42.59 -13.35 -22.40
C GLN A 282 -41.41 -13.31 -21.40
N ARG A 283 -41.28 -14.37 -20.58
CA ARG A 283 -40.19 -14.57 -19.62
C ARG A 283 -39.05 -15.35 -20.31
N PRO A 284 -37.78 -14.90 -20.30
CA PRO A 284 -36.68 -15.71 -20.81
C PRO A 284 -36.39 -16.89 -19.86
N GLN A 285 -36.39 -18.09 -20.41
CA GLN A 285 -36.15 -19.35 -19.70
C GLN A 285 -34.67 -19.50 -19.35
N LEU A 286 -34.36 -19.67 -18.06
CA LEU A 286 -33.03 -20.07 -17.58
C LEU A 286 -32.92 -21.61 -17.59
N LEU A 287 -31.91 -22.08 -18.31
CA LEU A 287 -31.55 -23.48 -18.52
C LEU A 287 -31.26 -24.20 -17.20
N LYS A 288 -31.93 -25.33 -16.99
CA LYS A 288 -31.74 -26.23 -15.85
C LYS A 288 -30.36 -26.90 -15.93
N VAL A 289 -29.45 -26.55 -15.01
CA VAL A 289 -28.23 -27.32 -14.74
C VAL A 289 -28.50 -28.33 -13.63
N LYS A 290 -28.36 -29.63 -13.95
CA LYS A 290 -28.48 -30.74 -13.00
C LYS A 290 -27.39 -30.65 -11.92
N ARG A 291 -27.77 -30.45 -10.65
CA ARG A 291 -26.85 -30.59 -9.50
C ARG A 291 -26.61 -32.07 -9.19
N LYS A 292 -25.33 -32.45 -9.22
CA LYS A 292 -24.78 -33.76 -8.83
C LYS A 292 -24.79 -33.83 -7.29
N LYS A 293 -25.38 -34.89 -6.72
CA LYS A 293 -25.40 -35.16 -5.26
C LYS A 293 -23.96 -35.33 -4.75
N LEU A 294 -23.55 -34.50 -3.79
CA LEU A 294 -22.38 -34.76 -2.95
C LEU A 294 -22.82 -35.65 -1.78
N ARG A 295 -22.22 -36.84 -1.68
CA ARG A 295 -22.39 -37.75 -0.53
C ARG A 295 -21.64 -37.16 0.67
N GLY A 296 -22.30 -37.18 1.83
CA GLY A 296 -21.70 -36.83 3.11
C GLY A 296 -20.57 -37.79 3.49
N LEU A 297 -19.54 -37.23 4.12
CA LEU A 297 -18.47 -37.95 4.80
C LEU A 297 -18.61 -37.68 6.29
N PHE A 298 -19.37 -38.55 6.96
CA PHE A 298 -19.19 -38.84 8.38
C PHE A 298 -19.09 -40.36 8.50
N SER A 299 -17.86 -40.84 8.66
CA SER A 299 -17.43 -42.02 9.42
C SER A 299 -15.92 -41.90 9.57
#